data_AF-A0AAU7KTL2-F1
#
_entry.id   AF-A0AAU7KTL2-F1
#
_cell.length_a   1.000
_cell.length_b   1.000
_cell.length_c   1.000
_cell.angle_alpha   90.00
_cell.angle_beta   90.00
_cell.angle_gamma   90.00
#
_symmetry.space_group_name_H-M   'P 1'
#
loop_
_entity.id
_entity.type
_entity.pdbx_description
1 polymer ?
#
loop_
_entity_poly.entity_id
_entity_poly.type
_entity_poly.pdbx_seq_one_letter_code
_entity_poly.pdbx_strand_id
1 'polypeptide(L)' 'MRFVVVYDACVLYPAPLRDLLMCLATSGLFAARWTEQIHDEWTRNLLKNRPEP' A
#
# COMPACT_ATOMS: atom_id res chain seq x y z
N MET A 1 -21.54 -1.93 -8.64
CA MET A 1 -20.33 -1.12 -8.88
C MET A 1 -19.42 -1.28 -7.67
N ARG A 2 -18.22 -1.83 -7.84
CA ARG A 2 -17.24 -1.92 -6.75
C ARG A 2 -16.45 -0.61 -6.73
N PHE A 3 -16.47 0.11 -5.61
CA PHE A 3 -15.76 1.39 -5.48
C PHE A 3 -14.27 1.14 -5.70
N VAL A 4 -13.60 1.95 -6.51
CA VAL A 4 -12.15 1.83 -6.75
C VAL A 4 -11.44 2.85 -5.87
N VAL A 5 -10.47 2.38 -5.10
CA VAL A 5 -9.65 3.23 -4.23
C VAL A 5 -8.21 3.12 -4.69
N VAL A 6 -7.56 4.27 -4.88
CA VAL A 6 -6.14 4.33 -5.21
C VAL A 6 -5.36 4.53 -3.91
N TYR A 7 -4.40 3.65 -3.64
CA TYR A 7 -3.49 3.79 -2.50
C TYR A 7 -2.28 4.64 -2.85
N ASP A 8 -1.86 5.45 -1.89
CA ASP A 8 -0.63 6.24 -1.92
C ASP A 8 0.56 5.47 -1.31
N ALA A 9 1.79 5.85 -1.66
CA ALA A 9 2.99 5.28 -1.08
C ALA A 9 3.03 5.45 0.45
N CYS A 10 2.50 6.56 0.96
CA CYS A 10 2.46 6.87 2.39
C CYS A 10 1.61 5.88 3.19
N VAL A 11 0.56 5.31 2.59
CA VAL A 11 -0.31 4.33 3.26
C VAL A 11 0.20 2.89 3.12
N LEU A 12 1.01 2.62 2.10
CA LEU A 12 1.64 1.32 1.85
C LEU A 12 2.95 1.13 2.62
N TYR A 13 3.60 2.23 3.01
CA TYR A 13 4.88 2.22 3.72
C TYR A 13 4.82 1.54 5.11
N PRO A 14 3.86 1.82 6.00
CA PRO A 14 3.77 1.17 7.30
C PRO A 14 3.11 -0.21 7.16
N ALA A 15 3.82 -1.26 7.58
CA ALA A 15 3.32 -2.64 7.55
C ALA A 15 1.89 -2.84 8.13
N PRO A 16 1.54 -2.32 9.33
CA PRO A 16 0.20 -2.54 9.89
C PRO A 16 -0.91 -1.80 9.13
N LEU A 17 -0.62 -0.63 8.57
CA LEU A 17 -1.61 0.14 7.81
C LEU A 17 -1.88 -0.51 6.45
N ARG A 18 -0.82 -0.94 5.76
CA ARG A 18 -0.92 -1.71 4.52
C ARG A 18 -1.74 -2.99 4.72
N ASP A 19 -1.47 -3.74 5.79
CA ASP A 19 -2.15 -5.02 6.06
C ASP A 19 -3.65 -4.82 6.30
N LEU A 20 -4.03 -3.84 7.13
CA LEU A 20 -5.44 -3.46 7.34
C LEU A 20 -6.14 -3.10 6.02
N LEU A 21 -5.50 -2.25 5.21
CA LEU A 21 -6.04 -1.81 3.92
C LEU A 21 -6.19 -2.96 2.93
N MET A 22 -5.26 -3.92 2.93
CA MET A 22 -5.37 -5.13 2.11
C MET A 22 -6.49 -6.05 2.59
N CYS A 23 -6.69 -6.19 3.90
CA CYS A 23 -7.83 -6.92 4.47
C CYS A 23 -9.17 -6.30 4.06
N LEU A 24 -9.29 -4.97 4.10
CA LEU A 24 -10.51 -4.25 3.68
C LEU A 24 -10.77 -4.36 2.17
N ALA A 25 -9.72 -4.36 1.35
CA ALA A 25 -9.86 -4.60 -0.09
C ALA A 25 -10.32 -6.05 -0.37
N THR A 26 -9.80 -7.01 0.39
CA THR A 26 -10.14 -8.45 0.28
C THR A 26 -11.56 -8.75 0.78
N SER A 27 -12.06 -8.01 1.77
CA SER A 27 -13.43 -8.18 2.30
C SER A 27 -14.53 -7.75 1.33
N GLY A 28 -14.19 -7.20 0.17
CA GLY A 28 -15.16 -6.85 -0.87
C GLY A 28 -15.68 -5.41 -0.81
N LEU A 29 -15.27 -4.63 0.20
CA LEU A 29 -15.75 -3.25 0.41
C LEU A 29 -15.37 -2.33 -0.76
N PHE A 30 -14.18 -2.52 -1.34
CA PHE A 30 -13.71 -1.78 -2.51
C PHE A 30 -12.66 -2.57 -3.28
N ALA A 31 -12.21 -2.04 -4.42
CA ALA A 31 -11.11 -2.55 -5.21
C ALA A 31 -9.90 -1.63 -5.04
N ALA A 32 -8.87 -2.12 -4.38
CA ALA A 32 -7.61 -1.40 -4.23
C ALA A 32 -6.81 -1.42 -5.55
N ARG A 33 -6.26 -0.26 -5.92
CA ARG A 33 -5.34 -0.10 -7.05
C ARG A 33 -4.20 0.83 -6.63
N TRP A 34 -3.06 0.70 -7.28
CA TRP A 34 -1.95 1.63 -7.20
C TRP A 34 -1.15 1.52 -8.48
N THR A 35 -0.31 2.53 -8.75
CA THR A 35 0.59 2.54 -9.90
C THR A 35 1.95 1.92 -9.53
N GLU A 36 2.71 1.51 -10.54
CA GLU A 36 4.13 1.09 -10.37
C GLU A 36 4.95 2.18 -9.68
N GLN A 37 4.71 3.45 -10.01
CA GLN A 37 5.41 4.58 -9.39
C GLN A 37 5.20 4.65 -7.86
N ILE A 38 3.95 4.43 -7.41
CA ILE A 38 3.62 4.36 -5.99
C ILE A 38 4.31 3.16 -5.34
N HIS A 39 4.33 2.01 -6.03
CA HIS A 39 4.99 0.80 -5.55
C HIS A 39 6.49 1.01 -5.32
N ASP A 40 7.17 1.64 -6.28
CA ASP A 40 8.59 1.95 -6.18
C ASP A 40 8.88 2.95 -5.06
N GLU A 41 8.01 3.95 -4.86
CA GLU A 41 8.23 4.98 -3.85
C GLU A 41 8.23 4.41 -2.42
N TRP A 42 7.20 3.64 -2.04
CA TRP A 42 7.17 3.09 -0.68
C TRP A 42 8.27 2.04 -0.47
N THR A 43 8.60 1.25 -1.51
CA THR A 43 9.68 0.25 -1.44
C THR A 43 11.05 0.91 -1.28
N ARG A 44 11.36 1.95 -2.07
CA ARG A 44 12.61 2.71 -1.94
C ARG A 44 12.72 3.38 -0.58
N ASN A 45 11.65 3.96 -0.06
CA ASN A 45 11.65 4.58 1.26
C ASN A 45 11.81 3.53 2.37
N LEU A 46 11.23 2.34 2.20
CA LEU A 46 11.37 1.23 3.16
C LEU A 46 12.83 0.75 3.23
N LEU A 47 13.47 0.55 2.08
CA LEU A 47 14.89 0.17 1.99
C LEU A 47 15.82 1.26 2.56
N LYS A 48 15.48 2.54 2.41
CA LYS A 48 16.25 3.64 3.02
C LYS A 48 16.13 3.68 4.55
N ASN A 49 14.94 3.43 5.09
CA ASN A 49 14.65 3.57 6.51
C ASN A 49 14.90 2.28 7.32
N ARG A 50 15.01 1.13 6.64
CA ARG A 50 15.57 -0.11 7.19
C ARG A 50 16.83 -0.49 6.41
N PRO A 51 17.98 0.16 6.68
CA PRO A 51 19.24 -0.48 6.37
C PRO A 51 19.29 -1.76 7.21
N GLU A 52 19.14 -2.91 6.57
CA GLU A 52 19.35 -4.19 7.24
C GLU A 52 20.79 -4.22 7.80
N PRO A 53 21.01 -4.57 9.08
CA PRO A 53 22.35 -4.81 9.62
C PRO A 53 22.98 -6.11 9.11
#